data_AF-A0A9N8H7J3-F1
#
_entry.id   AF-A0A9N8H7J3-F1
#
_cell.length_a   1.000
_cell.length_b   1.000
_cell.length_c   1.000
_cell.angle_alpha   90.00
_cell.angle_beta   90.00
_cell.angle_gamma   90.00
#
_symmetry.space_group_name_H-M   'P 1'
#
loop_
_entity.id
_entity.type
_entity.pdbx_description
1 polymer ?
#
loop_
_entity_poly.entity_id
_entity_poly.type
_entity_poly.pdbx_seq_one_letter_code
_entity_poly.pdbx_strand_id
1 'polypeptide(L)'
;MGNTCASTSAIKEQPQVIKMSSDGTQEVSLKKQRPGCTGMFWRPDPTGQVKLASNDNWPRDGAKLRGKVVEVDGKKWMLATQVLQKGGSDWLPAPAGAALPFEYDNHYYLE
;
A
#
# COMPACT_ATOMS: atom_id res chain seq x y z
N MET A 1 14.30 -18.12 49.44
CA MET A 1 14.56 -18.47 48.02
C MET A 1 13.21 -18.65 47.36
N GLY A 2 12.78 -17.72 46.52
CA GLY A 2 11.43 -17.72 45.95
C GLY A 2 11.38 -16.73 44.80
N ASN A 3 11.26 -17.27 43.60
CA ASN A 3 11.76 -16.71 42.36
C ASN A 3 10.94 -15.53 41.82
N THR A 4 11.67 -14.61 41.21
CA THR A 4 11.23 -13.60 40.24
C THR A 4 10.58 -14.27 39.02
N CYS A 5 9.40 -13.79 38.62
CA CYS A 5 8.89 -13.97 37.26
C CYS A 5 8.49 -12.59 36.73
N ALA A 6 9.46 -11.87 36.17
CA ALA A 6 9.17 -10.75 35.28
C ALA A 6 8.58 -11.33 33.99
N SER A 7 7.28 -11.14 33.78
CA SER A 7 6.65 -11.40 32.49
C SER A 7 6.97 -10.22 31.58
N THR A 8 7.95 -10.40 30.70
CA THR A 8 8.26 -9.46 29.63
C THR A 8 7.13 -9.50 28.61
N SER A 9 6.16 -8.59 28.75
CA SER A 9 5.15 -8.33 27.73
C SER A 9 5.85 -7.88 26.45
N ALA A 10 5.70 -8.66 25.39
CA ALA A 10 6.09 -8.27 24.04
C ALA A 10 5.35 -6.99 23.65
N ILE A 11 6.06 -5.87 23.66
CA ILE A 11 5.58 -4.62 23.08
C ILE A 11 5.60 -4.84 21.57
N LYS A 12 4.44 -5.14 20.98
CA LYS A 12 4.23 -4.98 19.54
C LYS A 12 4.54 -3.52 19.22
N GLU A 13 5.69 -3.27 18.62
CA GLU A 13 5.97 -2.00 17.97
C GLU A 13 4.91 -1.81 16.88
N GLN A 14 3.87 -1.03 17.20
CA GLN A 14 2.93 -0.53 16.22
C GLN A 14 3.71 0.44 15.32
N PRO A 15 3.61 0.34 13.98
CA PRO A 15 4.25 1.27 13.06
C PRO A 15 3.90 2.70 13.45
N GLN A 16 4.93 3.52 13.62
CA GLN A 16 4.77 4.81 14.28
C GLN A 16 4.17 5.85 13.31
N VAL A 17 3.04 6.41 13.75
CA VAL A 17 2.39 7.65 13.29
C VAL A 17 1.85 7.62 11.85
N ILE A 18 0.54 7.36 11.74
CA ILE A 18 -0.27 7.56 10.53
C ILE A 18 -0.55 9.06 10.39
N LYS A 19 0.24 9.80 9.63
CA LYS A 19 -0.22 11.08 9.08
C LYS A 19 -1.12 10.76 7.89
N MET A 20 -2.44 10.83 8.09
CA MET A 20 -3.39 10.74 6.98
C MET A 20 -3.26 12.02 6.15
N SER A 21 -2.63 11.94 4.99
CA SER A 21 -2.23 13.13 4.22
C SER A 21 -3.40 13.77 3.46
N SER A 22 -4.56 13.13 3.38
CA SER A 22 -5.78 13.68 2.78
C SER A 22 -7.04 12.93 3.23
N ASP A 23 -8.12 13.67 3.50
CA ASP A 23 -9.44 13.14 3.84
C ASP A 23 -10.28 12.72 2.62
N GLY A 24 -9.69 12.69 1.42
CA GLY A 24 -10.36 12.34 0.17
C GLY A 24 -9.68 11.19 -0.58
N THR A 25 -10.46 10.49 -1.39
CA THR A 25 -9.95 9.53 -2.39
C THR A 25 -9.09 10.29 -3.40
N GLN A 26 -7.79 9.98 -3.45
CA GLN A 26 -6.89 10.48 -4.48
C GLN A 26 -6.85 9.53 -5.68
N GLU A 27 -6.61 10.07 -6.86
CA GLU A 27 -6.28 9.30 -8.07
C GLU A 27 -4.80 9.48 -8.35
N VAL A 28 -4.07 8.37 -8.52
CA VAL A 28 -2.64 8.38 -8.89
C VAL A 28 -2.38 7.39 -10.01
N SER A 29 -1.40 7.68 -10.84
CA SER A 29 -1.01 6.86 -11.98
C SER A 29 0.26 6.07 -11.66
N LEU A 30 0.25 4.77 -11.95
CA LEU A 30 1.43 3.91 -11.82
C LEU A 30 2.35 4.11 -13.02
N LYS A 31 3.45 4.83 -12.81
CA LYS A 31 4.48 5.05 -13.81
C LYS A 31 5.62 4.07 -13.61
N LYS A 32 6.11 3.55 -14.73
CA LYS A 32 7.27 2.67 -14.80
C LYS A 32 8.48 3.48 -15.25
N GLN A 33 9.55 3.39 -14.49
CA GLN A 33 10.79 4.12 -14.75
C GLN A 33 11.85 3.25 -15.43
N ARG A 34 11.83 1.93 -15.21
CA ARG A 34 12.80 1.00 -15.83
C ARG A 34 12.12 -0.15 -16.57
N PRO A 35 12.70 -0.67 -17.67
CA PRO A 35 12.23 -1.89 -18.33
C PRO A 35 12.41 -3.12 -17.42
N GLY A 36 11.54 -4.12 -17.52
CA GLY A 36 11.71 -5.42 -16.84
C GLY A 36 10.49 -5.98 -16.12
N CYS A 37 9.66 -5.15 -15.49
CA CYS A 37 8.43 -5.58 -14.80
C CYS A 37 7.19 -5.23 -15.61
N THR A 38 6.07 -5.94 -15.47
CA THR A 38 4.80 -5.66 -16.21
C THR A 38 3.71 -5.07 -15.31
N GLY A 39 4.13 -4.55 -14.15
CA GLY A 39 3.30 -3.89 -13.16
C GLY A 39 3.79 -4.18 -11.75
N MET A 40 2.96 -3.83 -10.77
CA MET A 40 3.32 -3.91 -9.35
C MET A 40 2.30 -4.75 -8.60
N PHE A 41 2.77 -5.76 -7.87
CA PHE A 41 1.93 -6.54 -6.97
C PHE A 41 1.44 -5.68 -5.81
N TRP A 42 0.23 -5.95 -5.34
CA TRP A 42 -0.28 -5.34 -4.12
C TRP A 42 0.64 -5.64 -2.95
N ARG A 43 0.92 -4.61 -2.16
CA ARG A 43 1.58 -4.75 -0.87
C ARG A 43 0.51 -4.75 0.22
N PRO A 44 0.79 -5.42 1.35
CA PRO A 44 -0.08 -5.32 2.49
C PRO A 44 -0.15 -3.88 3.00
N ASP A 45 -1.31 -3.53 3.53
CA ASP A 45 -1.54 -2.26 4.22
C ASP A 45 -0.41 -2.00 5.24
N PRO A 46 0.40 -0.95 5.03
CA PRO A 46 1.53 -0.63 5.90
C PRO A 46 1.06 -0.21 7.31
N THR A 47 -0.19 0.22 7.48
CA THR A 47 -0.75 0.58 8.79
C THR A 47 -1.08 -0.64 9.64
N GLY A 48 -1.16 -1.82 9.04
CA GLY A 48 -1.56 -3.07 9.70
C GLY A 48 -3.03 -3.12 10.12
N GLN A 49 -3.86 -2.16 9.72
CA GLN A 49 -5.28 -2.11 10.06
C GLN A 49 -6.08 -3.18 9.30
N VAL A 50 -5.79 -3.36 8.00
CA VAL A 50 -6.49 -4.31 7.15
C VAL A 50 -5.51 -5.32 6.56
N LYS A 51 -5.82 -6.62 6.69
CA LYS A 51 -5.02 -7.66 6.04
C LYS A 51 -5.29 -7.66 4.54
N LEU A 52 -4.21 -7.79 3.75
CA LEU A 52 -4.32 -7.93 2.30
C LEU A 52 -5.16 -9.14 1.93
N ALA A 53 -6.31 -8.90 1.30
CA ALA A 53 -7.07 -9.95 0.66
C ALA A 53 -6.33 -10.42 -0.61
N SER A 54 -6.30 -11.73 -0.85
CA SER A 54 -5.71 -12.28 -2.07
C SER A 54 -6.59 -11.95 -3.27
N ASN A 55 -6.01 -11.38 -4.31
CA ASN A 55 -6.61 -11.32 -5.65
C ASN A 55 -5.54 -11.21 -6.75
N ASP A 56 -5.96 -11.45 -8.00
CA ASP A 56 -5.10 -11.35 -9.18
C ASP A 56 -5.19 -9.98 -9.90
N ASN A 57 -6.03 -9.07 -9.40
CA ASN A 57 -6.27 -7.77 -10.02
C ASN A 57 -5.25 -6.73 -9.55
N TRP A 58 -3.96 -7.02 -9.75
CA TRP A 58 -2.87 -6.10 -9.46
C TRP A 58 -2.60 -5.14 -10.63
N PRO A 59 -2.16 -3.90 -10.35
CA PRO A 59 -2.02 -2.85 -11.35
C PRO A 59 -0.88 -3.15 -12.32
N ARG A 60 -1.20 -3.13 -13.62
CA ARG A 60 -0.23 -3.26 -14.71
C ARG A 60 0.44 -1.92 -15.01
N ASP A 61 1.50 -1.95 -15.83
CA ASP A 61 2.19 -0.75 -16.29
C ASP A 61 1.23 0.30 -16.84
N GLY A 62 1.22 1.50 -16.26
CA GLY A 62 0.33 2.60 -16.67
C GLY A 62 -1.11 2.48 -16.16
N ALA A 63 -1.40 1.57 -15.23
CA ALA A 63 -2.67 1.54 -14.52
C ALA A 63 -2.83 2.80 -13.65
N LYS A 64 -4.07 3.17 -13.37
CA LYS A 64 -4.41 4.20 -12.40
C LYS A 64 -5.00 3.59 -11.14
N LEU A 65 -4.81 4.24 -10.02
CA LEU A 65 -5.22 3.79 -8.70
C LEU A 65 -6.05 4.88 -8.06
N ARG A 66 -7.10 4.48 -7.34
CA ARG A 66 -7.90 5.37 -6.49
C ARG A 66 -7.93 4.84 -5.08
N GLY A 67 -7.90 5.73 -4.11
CA GLY A 67 -7.83 5.35 -2.71
C GLY A 67 -7.25 6.42 -1.80
N LYS A 68 -6.79 6.04 -0.62
CA LYS A 68 -6.32 6.96 0.41
C LYS A 68 -4.80 7.01 0.48
N VAL A 69 -4.26 8.19 0.62
CA VAL A 69 -2.83 8.38 0.85
C VAL A 69 -2.54 8.42 2.34
N VAL A 70 -1.57 7.60 2.77
CA VAL A 70 -1.10 7.54 4.15
C VAL A 70 0.42 7.60 4.17
N GLU A 71 0.97 8.19 5.22
CA GLU A 71 2.40 8.13 5.49
C GLU A 71 2.66 7.15 6.64
N VAL A 72 3.57 6.20 6.44
CA VAL A 72 3.97 5.20 7.43
C VAL A 72 5.49 5.07 7.37
N ASP A 73 6.16 5.19 8.52
CA ASP A 73 7.63 5.15 8.64
C ASP A 73 8.35 6.16 7.71
N GLY A 74 7.78 7.35 7.54
CA GLY A 74 8.31 8.41 6.67
C GLY A 74 8.19 8.11 5.17
N LYS A 75 7.48 7.04 4.79
CA LYS A 75 7.21 6.68 3.40
C LYS A 75 5.75 6.93 3.07
N LYS A 76 5.50 7.44 1.86
CA LYS A 76 4.15 7.67 1.36
C LYS A 76 3.61 6.42 0.68
N TRP A 77 2.40 6.03 1.07
CA TRP A 77 1.69 4.86 0.57
C TRP A 77 0.30 5.24 0.09
N MET A 78 -0.15 4.52 -0.92
CA MET A 78 -1.49 4.58 -1.48
C MET A 78 -2.25 3.34 -1.06
N LEU A 79 -3.21 3.47 -0.15
CA LEU A 79 -4.21 2.46 0.17
C LEU A 79 -5.23 2.43 -0.98
N ALA A 80 -5.03 1.57 -1.95
CA ALA A 80 -5.85 1.48 -3.14
C ALA A 80 -7.19 0.81 -2.83
N THR A 81 -8.28 1.47 -3.20
CA THR A 81 -9.64 0.91 -3.18
C THR A 81 -10.09 0.48 -4.56
N GLN A 82 -9.56 1.10 -5.61
CA GLN A 82 -9.87 0.77 -7.00
C GLN A 82 -8.63 0.87 -7.89
N VAL A 83 -8.64 0.10 -8.98
CA VAL A 83 -7.62 0.11 -10.02
C VAL A 83 -8.30 0.18 -11.40
N LEU A 84 -7.80 1.07 -12.25
CA LEU A 84 -8.13 1.15 -13.66
C LEU A 84 -6.93 0.64 -14.45
N GLN A 85 -7.09 -0.52 -15.08
CA GLN A 85 -6.01 -1.09 -15.90
C GLN A 85 -5.78 -0.24 -17.16
N LYS A 86 -4.54 -0.18 -17.64
CA LYS A 86 -4.20 0.55 -18.87
C LYS A 86 -5.02 0.01 -20.05
N GLY A 87 -5.74 0.90 -20.74
CA GLY A 87 -6.63 0.54 -21.85
C GLY A 87 -8.00 0.02 -21.44
N GLY A 88 -8.27 -0.13 -20.12
CA GLY A 88 -9.60 -0.36 -19.59
C GLY A 88 -10.39 0.94 -19.42
N SER A 89 -11.72 0.84 -19.44
CA SER A 89 -12.64 1.94 -19.12
C SER A 89 -13.14 1.90 -17.67
N ASP A 90 -13.07 0.73 -17.03
CA ASP A 90 -13.77 0.47 -15.77
C ASP A 90 -12.82 0.44 -14.58
N TRP A 91 -13.21 1.15 -13.52
CA TRP A 91 -12.55 1.08 -12.22
C TRP A 91 -12.96 -0.21 -11.53
N LEU A 92 -12.02 -1.16 -11.45
CA LEU A 92 -12.22 -2.41 -10.75
C LEU A 92 -11.83 -2.27 -9.28
N PRO A 93 -12.53 -2.96 -8.35
CA PRO A 93 -12.15 -2.94 -6.95
C PRO A 93 -10.76 -3.55 -6.74
N ALA A 94 -9.93 -2.85 -5.97
CA ALA A 94 -8.69 -3.39 -5.42
C ALA A 94 -9.02 -4.28 -4.21
N PRO A 95 -8.17 -5.26 -3.86
CA PRO A 95 -8.43 -6.09 -2.70
C PRO A 95 -8.39 -5.26 -1.41
N ALA A 96 -9.13 -5.69 -0.39
CA ALA A 96 -9.05 -5.06 0.93
C ALA A 96 -7.61 -5.11 1.45
N GLY A 97 -7.13 -4.02 2.04
CA GLY A 97 -5.75 -3.91 2.52
C GLY A 97 -4.70 -3.85 1.40
N ALA A 98 -5.12 -3.59 0.15
CA ALA A 98 -4.20 -3.29 -0.95
C ALA A 98 -3.54 -1.95 -0.76
N ALA A 99 -2.22 -1.96 -0.68
CA ALA A 99 -1.41 -0.76 -0.66
C ALA A 99 -0.34 -0.80 -1.74
N LEU A 100 0.08 0.38 -2.19
CA LEU A 100 1.27 0.56 -3.01
C LEU A 100 2.10 1.72 -2.49
N PRO A 101 3.44 1.59 -2.39
CA PRO A 101 4.29 2.72 -2.07
C PRO A 101 4.33 3.69 -3.26
N PHE A 102 4.45 4.99 -2.97
CA PHE A 102 4.61 6.01 -4.00
C PHE A 102 5.96 5.92 -4.74
N GLU A 103 6.94 5.29 -4.11
CA GLU A 103 8.25 5.06 -4.69
C GLU A 103 8.67 3.62 -4.36
N TYR A 104 9.02 2.87 -5.39
CA TYR A 104 9.46 1.48 -5.26
C TYR A 104 10.77 1.27 -6.03
N ASP A 105 11.88 1.15 -5.31
CA ASP A 105 13.21 0.76 -5.81
C ASP A 105 13.67 1.49 -7.10
N ASN A 106 13.27 2.76 -7.31
CA ASN A 106 13.49 3.50 -8.56
C ASN A 106 12.99 2.78 -9.83
N HIS A 107 12.04 1.86 -9.68
CA HIS A 107 11.41 1.10 -10.76
C HIS A 107 10.00 1.58 -11.06
N TYR A 108 9.25 1.90 -10.01
CA TYR A 108 7.89 2.41 -10.10
C TYR A 108 7.71 3.62 -9.19
N TYR A 109 6.90 4.57 -9.65
CA TYR A 109 6.42 5.67 -8.83
C TYR A 109 4.95 5.97 -9.12
N LEU A 110 4.29 6.56 -8.12
CA LEU A 110 2.91 7.03 -8.22
C LEU A 110 2.91 8.56 -8.37
N GLU A 111 2.28 9.08 -9.43
CA GLU A 111 2.07 10.53 -9.67
C GLU A 111 0.59 10.91 -9.78
#